data_AF-A0A180GW32-F1
#
_entry.id   AF-A0A180GW32-F1
#
_cell.length_a   1.000
_cell.length_b   1.000
_cell.length_c   1.000
_cell.angle_alpha   90.00
_cell.angle_beta   90.00
_cell.angle_gamma   90.00
#
_symmetry.space_group_name_H-M   'P 1'
#
loop_
_entity.id
_entity.type
_entity.pdbx_description
1 polymer ?
#
loop_
_entity_poly.entity_id
_entity_poly.type
_entity_poly.pdbx_seq_one_letter_code
_entity_poly.pdbx_strand_id
1 'polypeptide(L)'
;MYNQNMTTKKAVKMFYQKRNTMEIAALSMIKNYDFEFSIDGDWQIRFPCNKGVLRYWKSSPYRTVLKVLDGRDQRYFKYLCLKYFLTMKHFLLDCPTKSMFKDDMLFEVLEESNKIKSSSPDDLKKMKYNVDRYLQIRAYVYKLLNIFQDNLKTGVHNQEQRRRAHGVLEFIEENYDEDILDLPMTVILKEQLLSMTDHFVLLEHLNNILHYLSHTMPEVTKWCPAHQTYIFNLENKDNEDWEALLLKAWEDHDRSKVEKTCEELQMVHEYYQLILSKNKDLLSNLSSKNQWKMIKSVEIIQHKIDHMISDMEYKINQFLSHSYPTLKTSRFTTFKFRQTVL
;
A
#
# COMPACT_ATOMS: atom_id res chain seq x y z
N MET A 1 8.21 16.35 -18.56
CA MET A 1 8.67 17.77 -18.43
C MET A 1 9.59 18.01 -17.24
N TYR A 2 9.12 18.11 -15.99
CA TYR A 2 10.01 18.48 -14.86
C TYR A 2 11.15 17.48 -14.62
N ASN A 3 10.82 16.18 -14.54
CA ASN A 3 11.83 15.11 -14.37
C ASN A 3 12.80 14.99 -15.55
N GLN A 4 12.50 15.62 -16.68
CA GLN A 4 13.33 15.65 -17.89
C GLN A 4 14.01 17.01 -18.10
N ASN A 5 14.00 17.88 -17.08
CA ASN A 5 14.58 19.23 -17.12
C ASN A 5 14.04 20.15 -18.23
N MET A 6 12.83 19.90 -18.74
CA MET A 6 12.20 20.72 -19.79
C MET A 6 11.41 21.91 -19.24
N THR A 7 11.29 22.04 -17.92
CA THR A 7 10.58 23.13 -17.24
C THR A 7 11.22 23.36 -15.88
N THR A 8 10.98 24.54 -15.28
CA THR A 8 11.60 24.93 -14.01
C THR A 8 10.72 24.54 -12.81
N LYS A 9 11.33 24.35 -11.64
CA LYS A 9 10.60 24.16 -10.37
C LYS A 9 9.54 25.25 -10.15
N LYS A 10 9.91 26.51 -10.44
CA LYS A 10 9.04 27.68 -10.33
C LYS A 10 7.81 27.58 -11.22
N ALA A 11 7.97 27.23 -12.49
CA ALA A 11 6.84 27.11 -13.42
C ALA A 11 5.87 25.99 -13.00
N VAL A 12 6.39 24.86 -12.55
CA VAL A 12 5.57 23.73 -12.09
C VAL A 12 4.85 24.08 -10.77
N LYS A 13 5.54 24.75 -9.83
CA LYS A 13 4.91 25.27 -8.61
C LYS A 13 3.75 26.21 -8.93
N MET A 14 3.96 27.18 -9.83
CA MET A 14 2.91 28.11 -10.27
C MET A 14 1.72 27.38 -10.93
N PHE A 15 1.97 26.30 -11.67
CA PHE A 15 0.91 25.46 -12.23
C PHE A 15 0.04 24.83 -11.15
N TYR A 16 0.65 24.22 -10.12
CA TYR A 16 -0.11 23.60 -9.03
C TYR A 16 -0.81 24.61 -8.12
N GLN A 17 -0.31 25.85 -8.01
CA GLN A 17 -0.96 26.95 -7.30
C GLN A 17 -2.10 27.60 -8.09
N LYS A 18 -2.31 27.22 -9.36
CA LYS A 18 -3.36 27.80 -10.20
C LYS A 18 -4.71 27.14 -9.92
N ARG A 19 -5.68 27.95 -9.49
CA ARG A 19 -7.07 27.49 -9.24
C ARG A 19 -7.07 26.27 -8.30
N ASN A 20 -7.72 25.19 -8.70
CA ASN A 20 -7.88 23.95 -7.94
C ASN A 20 -6.96 22.80 -8.42
N THR A 21 -5.83 23.13 -9.05
CA THR A 21 -4.96 22.13 -9.69
C THR A 21 -4.34 21.18 -8.65
N MET A 22 -4.03 21.67 -7.46
CA MET A 22 -3.47 20.88 -6.37
C MET A 22 -4.48 19.85 -5.84
N GLU A 23 -5.73 20.27 -5.66
CA GLU A 23 -6.87 19.49 -5.20
C GLU A 23 -7.21 18.40 -6.21
N ILE A 24 -7.26 18.75 -7.50
CA ILE A 24 -7.45 17.78 -8.59
C ILE A 24 -6.30 16.76 -8.57
N ALA A 25 -5.05 17.19 -8.45
CA ALA A 25 -3.90 16.28 -8.42
C ALA A 25 -3.96 15.30 -7.23
N ALA A 26 -4.29 15.79 -6.04
CA ALA A 26 -4.43 14.95 -4.85
C ALA A 26 -5.59 13.95 -4.99
N LEU A 27 -6.74 14.41 -5.48
CA LEU A 27 -7.90 13.54 -5.72
C LEU A 27 -7.59 12.47 -6.78
N SER A 28 -6.99 12.86 -7.91
CA SER A 28 -6.61 11.96 -8.99
C SER A 28 -5.58 10.92 -8.54
N MET A 29 -4.64 11.29 -7.67
CA MET A 29 -3.69 10.34 -7.10
C MET A 29 -4.41 9.22 -6.36
N ILE A 30 -5.32 9.59 -5.46
CA ILE A 30 -6.08 8.63 -4.66
C ILE A 30 -7.02 7.80 -5.56
N LYS A 31 -7.70 8.44 -6.51
CA LYS A 31 -8.66 7.77 -7.41
C LYS A 31 -8.02 6.85 -8.44
N ASN A 32 -6.83 7.16 -8.93
CA ASN A 32 -6.11 6.25 -9.84
C ASN A 32 -5.68 4.98 -9.09
N TYR A 33 -5.26 5.12 -7.83
CA TYR A 33 -4.90 3.99 -6.99
C TYR A 33 -6.14 3.14 -6.62
N ASP A 34 -7.27 3.78 -6.29
CA ASP A 34 -8.59 3.16 -6.11
C ASP A 34 -8.97 2.25 -7.30
N PHE A 35 -8.88 2.82 -8.50
CA PHE A 35 -9.26 2.17 -9.75
C PHE A 35 -8.42 0.93 -10.04
N GLU A 36 -7.09 1.02 -9.91
CA GLU A 36 -6.19 -0.09 -10.23
C GLU A 36 -6.40 -1.29 -9.31
N PHE A 37 -6.55 -1.03 -8.00
CA PHE A 37 -6.53 -2.11 -7.01
C PHE A 37 -7.93 -2.64 -6.66
N SER A 38 -8.98 -2.10 -7.29
CA SER A 38 -10.41 -2.46 -7.17
C SER A 38 -10.83 -2.78 -5.73
N ILE A 39 -11.40 -1.77 -5.06
CA ILE A 39 -11.70 -1.84 -3.63
C ILE A 39 -13.00 -2.60 -3.36
N ASP A 40 -12.96 -3.93 -3.48
CA ASP A 40 -13.98 -4.79 -2.88
C ASP A 40 -13.34 -5.81 -1.93
N GLY A 41 -13.92 -5.94 -0.73
CA GLY A 41 -13.66 -6.98 0.27
C GLY A 41 -12.43 -6.80 1.17
N ASP A 42 -11.25 -6.52 0.61
CA ASP A 42 -9.94 -6.70 1.30
C ASP A 42 -9.14 -5.39 1.45
N TRP A 43 -9.80 -4.24 1.61
CA TRP A 43 -9.12 -2.93 1.55
C TRP A 43 -8.16 -2.67 2.72
N GLN A 44 -8.37 -3.30 3.89
CA GLN A 44 -7.43 -3.26 5.02
C GLN A 44 -6.08 -3.86 4.66
N ILE A 45 -6.13 -4.85 3.79
CA ILE A 45 -5.00 -5.61 3.30
C ILE A 45 -4.33 -4.82 2.18
N ARG A 46 -5.09 -4.25 1.23
CA ARG A 46 -4.55 -3.60 0.02
C ARG A 46 -4.19 -2.11 0.13
N PHE A 47 -4.75 -1.39 1.11
CA PHE A 47 -4.60 0.08 1.24
C PHE A 47 -4.08 0.49 2.62
N PRO A 48 -2.88 0.04 3.04
CA PRO A 48 -2.43 0.20 4.42
C PRO A 48 -2.32 1.67 4.86
N CYS A 49 -1.83 2.58 4.00
CA CYS A 49 -1.78 4.01 4.31
C CYS A 49 -1.79 4.90 3.06
N ASN A 50 -2.03 6.19 3.24
CA ASN A 50 -2.00 7.18 2.16
C ASN A 50 -0.60 7.33 1.54
N LYS A 51 0.47 7.11 2.32
CA LYS A 51 1.86 7.16 1.80
C LYS A 51 2.17 6.01 0.84
N GLY A 52 1.54 4.85 1.01
CA GLY A 52 1.66 3.75 0.05
C GLY A 52 1.22 4.12 -1.36
N VAL A 53 0.20 4.97 -1.46
CA VAL A 53 -0.26 5.51 -2.75
C VAL A 53 0.84 6.28 -3.47
N LEU A 54 1.66 7.04 -2.75
CA LEU A 54 2.79 7.77 -3.32
C LEU A 54 3.95 6.86 -3.73
N ARG A 55 4.08 5.66 -3.14
CA ARG A 55 5.10 4.67 -3.51
C ARG A 55 4.70 3.83 -4.72
N TYR A 56 3.41 3.79 -5.06
CA TYR A 56 2.94 3.15 -6.28
C TYR A 56 3.62 3.72 -7.54
N TRP A 57 3.98 2.87 -8.49
CA TRP A 57 4.82 3.27 -9.62
C TRP A 57 4.09 4.25 -10.56
N LYS A 58 2.78 4.07 -10.80
CA LYS A 58 1.98 5.04 -11.59
C LYS A 58 1.76 6.37 -10.88
N SER A 59 2.12 6.48 -9.60
CA SER A 59 2.06 7.74 -8.85
C SER A 59 3.30 8.62 -9.02
N SER A 60 4.21 8.27 -9.93
CA SER A 60 5.40 9.08 -10.25
C SER A 60 5.09 10.54 -10.62
N PRO A 61 3.98 10.89 -11.30
CA PRO A 61 3.63 12.29 -11.56
C PRO A 61 3.33 13.05 -10.25
N TYR A 62 2.67 12.41 -9.28
CA TYR A 62 2.30 13.04 -8.01
C TYR A 62 3.49 13.22 -7.06
N ARG A 63 4.48 12.31 -7.10
CA ARG A 63 5.77 12.52 -6.42
C ARG A 63 6.48 13.80 -6.89
N THR A 64 6.25 14.21 -8.14
CA THR A 64 6.81 15.45 -8.67
C THR A 64 6.20 16.67 -7.98
N VAL A 65 4.90 16.63 -7.65
CA VAL A 65 4.21 17.70 -6.88
C VAL A 65 4.95 17.96 -5.57
N LEU A 66 5.24 16.91 -4.80
CA LEU A 66 5.93 17.01 -3.52
C LEU A 66 7.36 17.54 -3.64
N LYS A 67 8.05 17.35 -4.79
CA LYS A 67 9.39 17.90 -5.03
C LYS A 67 9.38 19.39 -5.35
N VAL A 68 8.30 19.89 -5.96
CA VAL A 68 8.22 21.28 -6.43
C VAL A 68 7.57 22.22 -5.44
N LEU A 69 6.64 21.71 -4.62
CA LEU A 69 6.03 22.45 -3.52
C LEU A 69 6.97 22.49 -2.31
N ASP A 70 6.84 23.53 -1.51
CA ASP A 70 7.60 23.76 -0.27
C ASP A 70 6.68 24.36 0.82
N GLY A 71 7.12 24.28 2.08
CA GLY A 71 6.45 24.89 3.22
C GLY A 71 4.96 24.53 3.32
N ARG A 72 4.13 25.58 3.47
CA ARG A 72 2.66 25.45 3.60
C ARG A 72 2.01 24.72 2.43
N ASP A 73 2.44 24.98 1.19
CA ASP A 73 1.83 24.37 0.01
C ASP A 73 2.10 22.86 -0.04
N GLN A 74 3.31 22.45 0.32
CA GLN A 74 3.65 21.03 0.41
C GLN A 74 2.83 20.33 1.50
N ARG A 75 2.68 20.96 2.68
CA ARG A 75 1.83 20.44 3.76
C ARG A 75 0.37 20.37 3.36
N TYR A 76 -0.14 21.39 2.65
CA TYR A 76 -1.52 21.39 2.16
C TYR A 76 -1.76 20.27 1.15
N PHE A 77 -0.83 20.02 0.23
CA PHE A 77 -0.95 18.88 -0.68
C PHE A 77 -0.97 17.54 0.06
N LYS A 78 -0.08 17.33 1.04
CA LYS A 78 -0.10 16.12 1.89
C LYS A 78 -1.43 15.98 2.65
N TYR A 79 -1.95 17.09 3.19
CA TYR A 79 -3.25 17.14 3.85
C TYR A 79 -4.38 16.74 2.90
N LEU A 80 -4.41 17.28 1.68
CA LEU A 80 -5.41 16.93 0.67
C LEU A 80 -5.35 15.44 0.32
N CYS A 81 -4.15 14.88 0.15
CA CYS A 81 -3.96 13.45 -0.08
C CYS A 81 -4.54 12.61 1.07
N LEU A 82 -4.27 12.99 2.32
CA LEU A 82 -4.83 12.33 3.51
C LEU A 82 -6.36 12.47 3.55
N LYS A 83 -6.88 13.68 3.36
CA LYS A 83 -8.31 13.98 3.33
C LYS A 83 -9.04 13.11 2.31
N TYR A 84 -8.55 13.06 1.07
CA TYR A 84 -9.17 12.26 0.03
C TYR A 84 -9.09 10.77 0.34
N PHE A 85 -7.93 10.28 0.80
CA PHE A 85 -7.77 8.88 1.22
C PHE A 85 -8.77 8.47 2.29
N LEU A 86 -8.95 9.27 3.35
CA LEU A 86 -9.82 8.96 4.48
C LEU A 86 -11.32 9.18 4.19
N THR A 87 -11.66 9.88 3.12
CA THR A 87 -13.05 10.18 2.74
C THR A 87 -13.56 9.30 1.59
N MET A 88 -12.74 8.37 1.08
CA MET A 88 -13.17 7.42 0.06
C MET A 88 -14.33 6.54 0.52
N LYS A 89 -15.15 6.10 -0.43
CA LYS A 89 -16.44 5.41 -0.20
C LYS A 89 -16.34 4.14 0.67
N HIS A 90 -15.19 3.47 0.64
CA HIS A 90 -14.94 2.25 1.42
C HIS A 90 -14.67 2.52 2.91
N PHE A 91 -14.56 3.79 3.26
CA PHE A 91 -14.28 4.26 4.61
C PHE A 91 -15.53 4.78 5.34
N LEU A 92 -16.74 4.62 4.77
CA LEU A 92 -18.01 5.23 5.23
C LEU A 92 -18.62 4.70 6.56
N LEU A 93 -17.82 4.16 7.48
CA LEU A 93 -18.26 3.98 8.88
C LEU A 93 -17.96 5.23 9.70
N ASP A 94 -18.87 5.57 10.62
CA ASP A 94 -18.91 6.75 11.50
C ASP A 94 -17.59 7.04 12.23
N CYS A 95 -16.64 7.63 11.51
CA CYS A 95 -15.39 8.09 12.07
C CYS A 95 -15.50 9.61 12.29
N PRO A 96 -15.05 10.13 13.46
CA PRO A 96 -15.02 11.57 13.74
C PRO A 96 -14.21 12.37 12.72
N THR A 97 -13.46 11.70 11.84
CA THR A 97 -12.66 12.32 10.79
C THR A 97 -13.47 13.11 9.78
N LYS A 98 -14.71 12.72 9.45
CA LYS A 98 -15.48 13.39 8.38
C LYS A 98 -15.75 14.86 8.67
N SER A 99 -16.12 15.21 9.91
CA SER A 99 -16.36 16.60 10.31
C SER A 99 -15.06 17.40 10.40
N MET A 100 -13.98 16.77 10.87
CA MET A 100 -12.64 17.37 10.98
C MET A 100 -12.05 17.79 9.62
N PHE A 101 -12.41 17.12 8.53
CA PHE A 101 -11.97 17.45 7.16
C PHE A 101 -12.92 18.41 6.42
N LYS A 102 -14.04 18.81 7.01
CA LYS A 102 -14.99 19.74 6.39
C LYS A 102 -14.35 21.12 6.29
N ASP A 103 -14.48 21.76 5.13
CA ASP A 103 -13.98 23.13 4.87
C ASP A 103 -12.52 23.35 5.29
N ASP A 104 -11.70 22.30 5.14
CA ASP A 104 -10.27 22.26 5.49
C ASP A 104 -9.93 22.62 6.95
N MET A 105 -10.90 22.44 7.86
CA MET A 105 -10.83 22.90 9.24
C MET A 105 -9.59 22.41 10.00
N LEU A 106 -9.24 21.12 9.90
CA LEU A 106 -8.02 20.60 10.52
C LEU A 106 -6.76 21.32 10.04
N PHE A 107 -6.63 21.54 8.73
CA PHE A 107 -5.43 22.15 8.17
C PHE A 107 -5.31 23.61 8.59
N GLU A 108 -6.39 24.38 8.48
CA GLU A 108 -6.38 25.80 8.85
C GLU A 108 -6.10 25.98 10.35
N VAL A 109 -6.70 25.17 11.23
CA VAL A 109 -6.41 25.25 12.68
C VAL A 109 -4.94 24.90 12.99
N LEU A 110 -4.37 23.90 12.33
CA LEU A 110 -2.95 23.54 12.50
C LEU A 110 -2.02 24.66 12.00
N GLU A 111 -2.30 25.23 10.83
CA GLU A 111 -1.49 26.33 10.27
C GLU A 111 -1.61 27.61 11.11
N GLU A 112 -2.81 27.94 11.61
CA GLU A 112 -3.01 29.06 12.53
C GLU A 112 -2.24 28.85 13.84
N SER A 113 -2.36 27.65 14.45
CA SER A 113 -1.65 27.30 15.68
C SER A 113 -0.14 27.35 15.50
N ASN A 114 0.36 26.88 14.37
CA ASN A 114 1.78 26.91 14.03
C ASN A 114 2.28 28.35 13.85
N LYS A 115 1.50 29.20 13.17
CA LYS A 115 1.82 30.63 13.03
C LYS A 115 1.88 31.34 14.37
N ILE A 116 0.89 31.09 15.25
CA ILE A 116 0.81 31.66 16.60
C ILE A 116 2.10 31.39 17.39
N LYS A 117 2.60 30.16 17.39
CA LYS A 117 3.86 29.82 18.08
C LYS A 117 5.06 30.56 17.53
N SER A 118 5.12 30.71 16.20
CA SER A 118 6.21 31.44 15.54
C SER A 118 6.06 32.97 15.61
N SER A 119 4.95 33.48 16.16
CA SER A 119 4.60 34.91 16.15
C SER A 119 5.02 35.61 17.44
N SER A 120 5.29 36.92 17.35
CA SER A 120 5.58 37.73 18.54
C SER A 120 4.32 37.92 19.41
N PRO A 121 4.47 38.23 20.71
CA PRO A 121 3.34 38.54 21.59
C PRO A 121 2.38 39.64 21.09
N ASP A 122 2.87 40.57 20.27
CA ASP A 122 2.06 41.66 19.70
C ASP A 122 1.31 41.25 18.43
N ASP A 123 1.80 40.25 17.70
CA ASP A 123 1.09 39.63 16.58
C ASP A 123 -0.05 38.72 17.06
N LEU A 124 0.15 38.07 18.22
CA LEU A 124 -0.87 37.26 18.88
C LEU A 124 -2.10 38.09 19.29
N LYS A 125 -1.92 39.34 19.70
CA LYS A 125 -3.03 40.27 20.01
C LYS A 125 -3.86 40.66 18.79
N LYS A 126 -3.32 40.54 17.57
CA LYS A 126 -4.00 40.89 16.31
C LYS A 126 -4.68 39.70 15.64
N MET A 127 -4.30 38.46 15.98
CA MET A 127 -4.93 37.27 15.43
C MET A 127 -6.31 37.06 16.06
N LYS A 128 -7.37 37.08 15.23
CA LYS A 128 -8.70 36.61 15.61
C LYS A 128 -8.68 35.09 15.70
N TYR A 129 -8.15 34.58 16.81
CA TYR A 129 -8.15 33.15 17.08
C TYR A 129 -9.60 32.67 17.28
N ASN A 130 -10.06 31.78 16.40
CA ASN A 130 -11.36 31.14 16.59
C ASN A 130 -11.20 30.02 17.62
N VAL A 131 -11.31 30.39 18.89
CA VAL A 131 -11.15 29.50 20.05
C VAL A 131 -12.04 28.25 19.89
N ASP A 132 -13.27 28.41 19.42
CA ASP A 132 -14.22 27.30 19.28
C ASP A 132 -13.75 26.27 18.25
N ARG A 133 -13.26 26.72 17.08
CA ARG A 133 -12.68 25.84 16.06
C ARG A 133 -11.45 25.10 16.57
N TYR A 134 -10.58 25.79 17.29
CA TYR A 134 -9.41 25.15 17.90
C TYR A 134 -9.82 24.07 18.90
N LEU A 135 -10.70 24.40 19.85
CA LEU A 135 -11.16 23.46 20.87
C LEU A 135 -11.84 22.24 20.23
N GLN A 136 -12.60 22.45 19.15
CA GLN A 136 -13.23 21.38 18.40
C GLN A 136 -12.22 20.45 17.73
N ILE A 137 -11.25 20.99 16.98
CA ILE A 137 -10.21 20.19 16.32
C ILE A 137 -9.35 19.47 17.36
N ARG A 138 -8.96 20.16 18.42
CA ARG A 138 -8.21 19.58 19.54
C ARG A 138 -8.96 18.38 20.12
N ALA A 139 -10.26 18.53 20.43
CA ALA A 139 -11.08 17.42 20.92
C ALA A 139 -11.16 16.24 19.94
N TYR A 140 -11.23 16.49 18.63
CA TYR A 140 -11.16 15.42 17.63
C TYR A 140 -9.82 14.70 17.64
N VAL A 141 -8.70 15.41 17.70
CA VAL A 141 -7.38 14.79 17.72
C VAL A 141 -7.16 13.98 19.00
N TYR A 142 -7.59 14.46 20.17
CA TYR A 142 -7.57 13.64 21.40
C TYR A 142 -8.43 12.37 21.28
N LYS A 143 -9.57 12.45 20.60
CA LYS A 143 -10.39 11.26 20.35
C LYS A 143 -9.65 10.27 19.44
N LEU A 144 -8.94 10.73 18.42
CA LEU A 144 -8.11 9.89 17.55
C LEU A 144 -6.95 9.27 18.33
N LEU A 145 -6.31 10.04 19.21
CA LEU A 145 -5.27 9.55 20.11
C LEU A 145 -5.77 8.39 20.98
N ASN A 146 -6.92 8.58 21.63
CA ASN A 146 -7.55 7.54 22.44
C ASN A 146 -7.91 6.30 21.61
N ILE A 147 -8.42 6.48 20.39
CA ILE A 147 -8.70 5.36 19.47
C ILE A 147 -7.42 4.61 19.14
N PHE A 148 -6.34 5.33 18.81
CA PHE A 148 -5.06 4.74 18.44
C PHE A 148 -4.46 3.93 19.60
N GLN A 149 -4.55 4.44 20.82
CA GLN A 149 -4.02 3.79 22.03
C GLN A 149 -4.95 2.72 22.64
N ASP A 150 -6.23 2.65 22.25
CA ASP A 150 -7.19 1.67 22.78
C ASP A 150 -6.85 0.26 22.31
N ASN A 151 -6.03 -0.44 23.09
CA ASN A 151 -5.52 -1.77 22.82
C ASN A 151 -6.51 -2.92 23.08
N LEU A 152 -7.64 -2.65 23.75
CA LEU A 152 -8.58 -3.68 24.18
C LEU A 152 -9.49 -4.16 23.04
N LYS A 153 -9.69 -3.30 22.04
CA LYS A 153 -10.63 -3.55 20.96
C LYS A 153 -9.99 -4.20 19.74
N THR A 154 -10.58 -5.32 19.34
CA THR A 154 -9.85 -6.38 18.65
C THR A 154 -10.48 -6.77 17.30
N GLY A 155 -11.68 -6.25 17.02
CA GLY A 155 -12.41 -6.44 15.77
C GLY A 155 -11.90 -5.60 14.60
N VAL A 156 -12.24 -6.05 13.38
CA VAL A 156 -11.90 -5.44 12.07
C VAL A 156 -12.25 -3.95 12.00
N HIS A 157 -13.40 -3.56 12.56
CA HIS A 157 -13.82 -2.16 12.62
C HIS A 157 -12.88 -1.28 13.47
N ASN A 158 -12.36 -1.81 14.57
CA ASN A 158 -11.48 -1.05 15.46
C ASN A 158 -10.07 -0.91 14.88
N GLN A 159 -9.57 -1.96 14.22
CA GLN A 159 -8.31 -1.88 13.47
C GLN A 159 -8.36 -0.77 12.42
N GLU A 160 -9.50 -0.63 11.76
CA GLU A 160 -9.69 0.44 10.80
C GLU A 160 -9.65 1.83 11.43
N GLN A 161 -10.41 2.01 12.51
CA GLN A 161 -10.42 3.29 13.20
C GLN A 161 -9.01 3.68 13.69
N ARG A 162 -8.23 2.70 14.18
CA ARG A 162 -6.82 2.92 14.56
C ARG A 162 -5.96 3.34 13.37
N ARG A 163 -6.10 2.68 12.22
CA ARG A 163 -5.36 3.03 11.00
C ARG A 163 -5.68 4.44 10.51
N ARG A 164 -6.94 4.87 10.60
CA ARG A 164 -7.32 6.25 10.27
C ARG A 164 -6.78 7.25 11.27
N ALA A 165 -6.84 6.91 12.56
CA ALA A 165 -6.25 7.73 13.61
C ALA A 165 -4.74 7.90 13.37
N HIS A 166 -4.03 6.82 13.07
CA HIS A 166 -2.62 6.85 12.69
C HIS A 166 -2.37 7.82 11.55
N GLY A 167 -3.09 7.72 10.42
CA GLY A 167 -2.82 8.60 9.27
C GLY A 167 -2.97 10.09 9.58
N VAL A 168 -3.84 10.46 10.52
CA VAL A 168 -3.98 11.85 10.99
C VAL A 168 -2.85 12.22 11.97
N LEU A 169 -2.58 11.36 12.95
CA LEU A 169 -1.56 11.60 13.97
C LEU A 169 -0.16 11.67 13.36
N GLU A 170 0.15 10.76 12.44
CA GLU A 170 1.39 10.75 11.65
C GLU A 170 1.51 12.02 10.80
N PHE A 171 0.43 12.47 10.16
CA PHE A 171 0.44 13.74 9.42
C PHE A 171 0.77 14.94 10.33
N ILE A 172 0.19 14.98 11.54
CA ILE A 172 0.48 16.06 12.49
C ILE A 172 1.95 16.00 12.91
N GLU A 173 2.43 14.83 13.33
CA GLU A 173 3.78 14.62 13.83
C GLU A 173 4.86 14.96 12.79
N GLU A 174 4.67 14.60 11.52
CA GLU A 174 5.68 14.85 10.48
C GLU A 174 5.74 16.30 9.99
N ASN A 175 4.73 17.12 10.27
CA ASN A 175 4.57 18.42 9.61
C ASN A 175 4.46 19.60 10.59
N TYR A 176 4.36 19.33 11.90
CA TYR A 176 4.21 20.34 12.94
C TYR A 176 4.99 19.94 14.21
N ASP A 177 5.32 20.91 15.05
CA ASP A 177 6.09 20.69 16.27
C ASP A 177 5.31 19.89 17.34
N GLU A 178 6.03 19.26 18.28
CA GLU A 178 5.50 18.31 19.27
C GLU A 178 4.39 18.87 20.15
N ASP A 179 4.43 20.17 20.44
CA ASP A 179 3.50 20.88 21.29
C ASP A 179 2.26 21.38 20.52
N ILE A 180 2.08 21.02 19.24
CA ILE A 180 0.93 21.47 18.44
C ILE A 180 -0.37 20.91 19.02
N LEU A 181 -1.40 21.75 19.17
CA LEU A 181 -2.68 21.41 19.81
C LEU A 181 -2.57 20.91 21.28
N ASP A 182 -1.46 21.20 21.97
CA ASP A 182 -1.14 20.73 23.31
C ASP A 182 -1.18 19.19 23.43
N LEU A 183 -0.82 18.47 22.37
CA LEU A 183 -0.90 17.01 22.33
C LEU A 183 0.16 16.39 23.25
N PRO A 184 -0.21 15.41 24.10
CA PRO A 184 0.76 14.68 24.91
C PRO A 184 1.48 13.63 24.05
N MET A 185 2.33 14.09 23.12
CA MET A 185 3.10 13.22 22.23
C MET A 185 4.30 12.61 22.97
N THR A 186 4.05 11.55 23.73
CA THR A 186 5.12 10.86 24.48
C THR A 186 6.05 10.08 23.56
N VAL A 187 7.27 9.78 24.01
CA VAL A 187 8.23 8.92 23.29
C VAL A 187 7.58 7.59 22.89
N ILE A 188 6.82 6.99 23.80
CA ILE A 188 6.08 5.74 23.57
C ILE A 188 5.09 5.87 22.41
N LEU A 189 4.37 6.99 22.31
CA LEU A 189 3.41 7.21 21.24
C LEU A 189 4.10 7.36 19.88
N LYS A 190 5.25 8.04 19.83
CA LYS A 190 6.06 8.14 18.60
C LYS A 190 6.57 6.78 18.15
N GLU A 191 7.09 5.97 19.06
CA GLU A 191 7.53 4.60 18.77
C GLU A 191 6.37 3.74 18.25
N GLN A 192 5.15 3.91 18.80
CA GLN A 192 3.95 3.23 18.30
C GLN A 192 3.56 3.69 16.89
N LEU A 193 3.61 4.99 16.61
CA LEU A 193 3.35 5.53 15.27
C LEU A 193 4.34 4.97 14.25
N LEU A 194 5.64 5.03 14.57
CA LEU A 194 6.72 4.49 13.73
C LEU A 194 6.55 2.99 13.49
N SER A 195 6.28 2.22 14.54
CA SER A 195 6.05 0.78 14.41
C SER A 195 4.88 0.49 13.47
N MET A 196 3.75 1.20 13.59
CA MET A 196 2.62 0.99 12.66
C MET A 196 2.98 1.41 11.23
N THR A 197 3.77 2.47 11.05
CA THR A 197 4.28 2.89 9.74
C THR A 197 5.14 1.81 9.10
N ASP A 198 6.03 1.16 9.86
CA ASP A 198 6.85 0.05 9.38
C ASP A 198 5.99 -1.17 8.97
N HIS A 199 4.94 -1.47 9.72
CA HIS A 199 3.97 -2.51 9.35
C HIS A 199 3.26 -2.19 8.03
N PHE A 200 2.88 -0.93 7.79
CA PHE A 200 2.30 -0.54 6.51
C PHE A 200 3.28 -0.71 5.35
N VAL A 201 4.55 -0.32 5.54
CA VAL A 201 5.58 -0.50 4.52
C VAL A 201 5.77 -1.99 4.20
N LEU A 202 5.83 -2.86 5.20
CA LEU A 202 5.88 -4.30 4.99
C LEU A 202 4.66 -4.80 4.20
N LEU A 203 3.45 -4.40 4.61
CA LEU A 203 2.22 -4.77 3.91
C LEU A 203 2.23 -4.34 2.44
N GLU A 204 2.75 -3.16 2.12
CA GLU A 204 2.85 -2.69 0.73
C GLU A 204 3.80 -3.56 -0.09
N HIS A 205 4.95 -3.92 0.46
CA HIS A 205 5.88 -4.83 -0.18
C HIS A 205 5.23 -6.18 -0.48
N LEU A 206 4.51 -6.74 0.49
CA LEU A 206 3.81 -8.01 0.32
C LEU A 206 2.65 -7.89 -0.69
N ASN A 207 1.89 -6.80 -0.69
CA ASN A 207 0.84 -6.58 -1.69
C ASN A 207 1.39 -6.46 -3.10
N ASN A 208 2.55 -5.83 -3.29
CA ASN A 208 3.19 -5.74 -4.60
C ASN A 208 3.57 -7.14 -5.13
N ILE A 209 4.10 -8.01 -4.26
CA ILE A 209 4.39 -9.41 -4.60
C ILE A 209 3.09 -10.14 -4.94
N LEU A 210 2.08 -10.05 -4.07
CA LEU A 210 0.79 -10.71 -4.30
C LEU A 210 0.14 -10.26 -5.61
N HIS A 211 0.19 -8.97 -5.92
CA HIS A 211 -0.32 -8.41 -7.17
C HIS A 211 0.45 -8.92 -8.38
N TYR A 212 1.78 -8.98 -8.32
CA TYR A 212 2.57 -9.58 -9.39
C TYR A 212 2.16 -11.03 -9.62
N LEU A 213 2.14 -11.84 -8.56
CA LEU A 213 1.76 -13.24 -8.63
C LEU A 213 0.33 -13.41 -9.18
N SER A 214 -0.62 -12.54 -8.83
CA SER A 214 -2.00 -12.65 -9.34
C SER A 214 -2.10 -12.35 -10.84
N HIS A 215 -1.20 -11.54 -11.38
CA HIS A 215 -1.13 -11.26 -12.83
C HIS A 215 -0.39 -12.37 -13.58
N THR A 216 0.60 -13.01 -12.95
CA THR A 216 1.38 -14.10 -13.55
C THR A 216 0.66 -15.45 -13.49
N MET A 217 -0.16 -15.68 -12.46
CA MET A 217 -0.86 -16.95 -12.25
C MET A 217 -1.73 -17.42 -13.44
N PRO A 218 -2.53 -16.56 -14.10
CA PRO A 218 -3.29 -16.97 -15.27
C PRO A 218 -2.41 -17.50 -16.40
N GLU A 219 -1.25 -16.90 -16.62
CA GLU A 219 -0.32 -17.35 -17.67
C GLU A 219 0.30 -18.71 -17.31
N VAL A 220 0.76 -18.88 -16.07
CA VAL A 220 1.28 -20.17 -15.58
C VAL A 220 0.22 -21.26 -15.60
N THR A 221 -1.04 -20.90 -15.33
CA THR A 221 -2.16 -21.86 -15.33
C THR A 221 -2.45 -22.39 -16.74
N LYS A 222 -2.20 -21.61 -17.79
CA LYS A 222 -2.31 -22.09 -19.18
C LYS A 222 -1.35 -23.22 -19.47
N TRP A 223 -0.22 -23.34 -18.77
CA TRP A 223 0.76 -24.41 -18.98
C TRP A 223 0.37 -25.73 -18.30
N CYS A 224 -0.66 -25.72 -17.44
CA CYS A 224 -1.06 -26.93 -16.72
C CYS A 224 -1.77 -27.92 -17.66
N PRO A 225 -1.29 -29.18 -17.74
CA PRO A 225 -1.89 -30.21 -18.59
C PRO A 225 -3.40 -30.36 -18.38
N ALA A 226 -3.87 -30.40 -17.13
CA ALA A 226 -5.28 -30.55 -16.82
C ALA A 226 -6.16 -29.39 -17.31
N HIS A 227 -5.63 -28.17 -17.34
CA HIS A 227 -6.35 -27.00 -17.85
C HIS A 227 -6.45 -27.04 -19.38
N GLN A 228 -5.36 -27.44 -20.05
CA GLN A 228 -5.35 -27.59 -21.49
C GLN A 228 -6.22 -28.77 -21.94
N THR A 229 -6.14 -29.93 -21.28
CA THR A 229 -7.02 -31.08 -21.54
C THR A 229 -8.49 -30.72 -21.36
N TYR A 230 -8.84 -29.90 -20.34
CA TYR A 230 -10.21 -29.43 -20.16
C TYR A 230 -10.70 -28.52 -21.29
N ILE A 231 -9.91 -27.50 -21.69
CA ILE A 231 -10.25 -26.61 -22.82
C ILE A 231 -10.34 -27.41 -24.12
N PHE A 232 -9.36 -28.29 -24.36
CA PHE A 232 -9.29 -29.07 -25.58
C PHE A 232 -10.43 -30.10 -25.70
N ASN A 233 -10.84 -30.72 -24.59
CA ASN A 233 -12.00 -31.61 -24.54
C ASN A 233 -13.34 -30.86 -24.71
N LEU A 234 -13.40 -29.56 -24.41
CA LEU A 234 -14.58 -28.74 -24.71
C LEU A 234 -14.66 -28.37 -26.20
N GLU A 235 -13.51 -28.14 -26.84
CA GLU A 235 -13.44 -27.65 -28.23
C GLU A 235 -13.34 -28.76 -29.29
N ASN A 236 -12.81 -29.95 -28.94
CA ASN A 236 -12.47 -31.01 -29.90
C ASN A 236 -13.05 -32.38 -29.52
N LYS A 237 -14.27 -32.40 -28.97
CA LYS A 237 -14.93 -33.60 -28.43
C LYS A 237 -15.05 -34.78 -29.40
N ASP A 238 -14.95 -34.53 -30.71
CA ASP A 238 -15.11 -35.51 -31.78
C ASP A 238 -13.79 -35.84 -32.53
N ASN A 239 -12.63 -35.38 -32.05
CA ASN A 239 -11.35 -35.57 -32.72
C ASN A 239 -10.54 -36.73 -32.11
N GLU A 240 -10.34 -37.81 -32.88
CA GLU A 240 -9.64 -39.03 -32.43
C GLU A 240 -8.14 -38.82 -32.13
N ASP A 241 -7.53 -37.75 -32.68
CA ASP A 241 -6.09 -37.43 -32.52
C ASP A 241 -5.81 -36.30 -31.51
N TRP A 242 -6.69 -36.11 -30.52
CA TRP A 242 -6.61 -34.99 -29.58
C TRP A 242 -5.29 -34.96 -28.77
N GLU A 243 -4.69 -36.11 -28.46
CA GLU A 243 -3.41 -36.18 -27.75
C GLU A 243 -2.26 -35.54 -28.55
N ALA A 244 -2.20 -35.78 -29.86
CA ALA A 244 -1.15 -35.24 -30.73
C ALA A 244 -1.28 -33.72 -30.92
N LEU A 245 -2.51 -33.20 -30.99
CA LEU A 245 -2.77 -31.76 -31.06
C LEU A 245 -2.45 -31.04 -29.74
N LEU A 246 -2.69 -31.70 -28.60
CA LEU A 246 -2.34 -31.19 -27.28
C LEU A 246 -0.81 -31.10 -27.10
N LEU A 247 -0.09 -32.14 -27.54
CA LEU A 247 1.38 -32.15 -27.61
C LEU A 247 1.94 -31.04 -28.50
N LYS A 248 1.34 -30.81 -29.67
CA LYS A 248 1.74 -29.72 -30.57
C LYS A 248 1.49 -28.34 -29.96
N ALA A 249 0.36 -28.14 -29.30
CA ALA A 249 0.08 -26.89 -28.58
C ALA A 249 1.07 -26.64 -27.42
N TRP A 250 1.62 -27.70 -26.81
CA TRP A 250 2.70 -27.61 -25.82
C TRP A 250 4.05 -27.25 -26.43
N GLU A 251 4.37 -27.81 -27.59
CA GLU A 251 5.58 -27.47 -28.35
C GLU A 251 5.53 -26.03 -28.88
N ASP A 252 4.34 -25.54 -29.23
CA ASP A 252 4.10 -24.16 -29.68
C ASP A 252 4.20 -23.12 -28.54
N HIS A 253 4.24 -23.53 -27.27
CA HIS A 253 4.56 -22.62 -26.19
C HIS A 253 6.02 -22.20 -26.28
N ASP A 254 6.23 -20.90 -26.54
CA ASP A 254 7.56 -20.29 -26.66
C ASP A 254 8.39 -20.59 -25.40
N ARG A 255 9.32 -21.54 -25.54
CA ARG A 255 10.23 -21.97 -24.49
C ARG A 255 10.95 -20.78 -23.85
N SER A 256 11.28 -19.74 -24.63
CA SER A 256 11.92 -18.53 -24.12
C SER A 256 11.03 -17.76 -23.14
N LYS A 257 9.71 -17.78 -23.37
CA LYS A 257 8.72 -17.15 -22.49
C LYS A 257 8.59 -17.91 -21.17
N VAL A 258 8.57 -19.25 -21.20
CA VAL A 258 8.55 -20.09 -19.99
C VAL A 258 9.83 -19.87 -19.18
N GLU A 259 11.00 -19.94 -19.82
CA GLU A 259 12.29 -19.70 -19.16
C GLU A 259 12.34 -18.30 -18.51
N LYS A 260 11.93 -17.25 -19.23
CA LYS A 260 11.87 -15.88 -18.71
C LYS A 260 10.94 -15.74 -17.50
N THR A 261 9.72 -16.28 -17.57
CA THR A 261 8.77 -16.19 -16.45
C THR A 261 9.29 -16.94 -15.22
N CYS A 262 9.98 -18.07 -15.40
CA CYS A 262 10.64 -18.76 -14.30
C CYS A 262 11.74 -17.88 -13.69
N GLU A 263 12.62 -17.28 -14.48
CA GLU A 263 13.64 -16.35 -13.95
C GLU A 263 12.99 -15.20 -13.15
N GLU A 264 11.90 -14.63 -13.65
CA GLU A 264 11.13 -13.60 -12.96
C GLU A 264 10.53 -14.08 -11.63
N LEU A 265 9.94 -15.28 -11.59
CA LEU A 265 9.38 -15.86 -10.37
C LEU A 265 10.45 -16.16 -9.32
N GLN A 266 11.63 -16.61 -9.74
CA GLN A 266 12.76 -16.80 -8.84
C GLN A 266 13.19 -15.48 -8.20
N MET A 267 13.36 -14.41 -9.00
CA MET A 267 13.71 -13.09 -8.48
C MET A 267 12.64 -12.57 -7.50
N VAL A 268 11.37 -12.78 -7.79
CA VAL A 268 10.26 -12.38 -6.89
C VAL A 268 10.31 -13.16 -5.58
N HIS A 269 10.64 -14.44 -5.61
CA HIS A 269 10.80 -15.23 -4.40
C HIS A 269 11.98 -14.79 -3.55
N GLU A 270 13.14 -14.58 -4.16
CA GLU A 270 14.33 -14.08 -3.47
C GLU A 270 14.04 -12.72 -2.81
N TYR A 271 13.33 -11.85 -3.52
CA TYR A 271 12.86 -10.58 -2.97
C TYR A 271 11.89 -10.76 -1.80
N TYR A 272 10.94 -11.70 -1.91
CA TYR A 272 10.02 -12.03 -0.82
C TYR A 272 10.78 -12.51 0.43
N GLN A 273 11.72 -13.44 0.29
CA GLN A 273 12.56 -13.92 1.40
C GLN A 273 13.40 -12.81 2.01
N LEU A 274 13.95 -11.91 1.18
CA LEU A 274 14.69 -10.73 1.65
C LEU A 274 13.81 -9.78 2.47
N ILE A 275 12.55 -9.57 2.07
CA ILE A 275 11.61 -8.74 2.82
C ILE A 275 11.31 -9.39 4.17
N LEU A 276 11.03 -10.69 4.20
CA LEU A 276 10.75 -11.41 5.44
C LEU A 276 11.95 -11.36 6.40
N SER A 277 13.16 -11.60 5.89
CA SER A 277 14.38 -11.58 6.72
C SER A 277 14.69 -10.20 7.28
N LYS A 278 14.57 -9.14 6.46
CA LYS A 278 14.76 -7.75 6.90
C LYS A 278 13.77 -7.29 7.96
N ASN A 279 12.57 -7.89 7.97
CA ASN A 279 11.51 -7.56 8.92
C ASN A 279 11.34 -8.63 9.99
N LYS A 280 12.34 -9.51 10.20
CA LYS A 280 12.22 -10.63 11.14
C LYS A 280 11.88 -10.18 12.56
N ASP A 281 12.46 -9.08 13.05
CA ASP A 281 12.18 -8.58 14.40
C ASP A 281 10.75 -8.05 14.52
N LEU A 282 10.27 -7.36 13.47
CA LEU A 282 8.88 -6.93 13.36
C LEU A 282 7.95 -8.16 13.38
N LEU A 283 8.35 -9.24 12.68
CA LEU A 283 7.62 -10.50 12.56
C LEU A 283 7.71 -11.39 13.82
N SER A 284 8.80 -11.38 14.57
CA SER A 284 8.98 -12.20 15.78
C SER A 284 8.26 -11.61 16.97
N ASN A 285 8.21 -10.28 17.05
CA ASN A 285 7.45 -9.55 18.06
C ASN A 285 5.93 -9.76 17.92
N LEU A 286 5.46 -10.31 16.77
CA LEU A 286 4.07 -10.66 16.53
C LEU A 286 3.54 -11.81 17.41
N SER A 287 4.44 -12.69 17.87
CA SER A 287 4.07 -13.90 18.65
C SER A 287 3.87 -13.63 20.14
N SER A 288 4.38 -12.49 20.62
CA SER A 288 4.13 -11.99 21.97
C SER A 288 2.77 -11.30 22.03
N LYS A 289 2.06 -11.35 23.16
CA LYS A 289 0.66 -10.90 23.37
C LYS A 289 0.36 -9.41 23.11
N ASN A 290 1.18 -8.70 22.35
CA ASN A 290 1.04 -7.28 22.04
C ASN A 290 0.06 -7.00 20.89
N GLN A 291 -1.23 -7.04 21.22
CA GLN A 291 -2.33 -6.06 20.98
C GLN A 291 -2.47 -5.20 19.68
N TRP A 292 -1.57 -5.26 18.71
CA TRP A 292 -1.56 -4.38 17.53
C TRP A 292 -1.98 -5.10 16.24
N LYS A 293 -3.26 -5.45 16.12
CA LYS A 293 -3.79 -6.39 15.12
C LYS A 293 -3.72 -6.00 13.61
N MET A 294 -2.74 -5.23 13.14
CA MET A 294 -2.37 -5.25 11.72
C MET A 294 -1.66 -6.55 11.29
N ILE A 295 -1.13 -7.27 12.27
CA ILE A 295 -0.49 -8.60 12.19
C ILE A 295 -1.31 -9.57 11.34
N LYS A 296 -2.63 -9.64 11.57
CA LYS A 296 -3.50 -10.57 10.85
C LYS A 296 -3.50 -10.31 9.34
N SER A 297 -3.36 -9.05 8.90
CA SER A 297 -3.28 -8.74 7.47
C SER A 297 -1.96 -9.21 6.86
N VAL A 298 -0.85 -9.10 7.62
CA VAL A 298 0.48 -9.59 7.20
C VAL A 298 0.45 -11.11 7.05
N GLU A 299 -0.02 -11.83 8.06
CA GLU A 299 -0.14 -13.29 8.06
C GLU A 299 -1.04 -13.79 6.92
N ILE A 300 -2.19 -13.13 6.69
CA ILE A 300 -3.10 -13.48 5.59
C ILE A 300 -2.40 -13.30 4.23
N ILE A 301 -1.67 -12.20 4.03
CA ILE A 301 -0.97 -11.99 2.75
C ILE A 301 0.17 -12.99 2.58
N GLN A 302 0.97 -13.22 3.62
CA GLN A 302 2.05 -14.22 3.59
C GLN A 302 1.50 -15.58 3.20
N HIS A 303 0.43 -16.04 3.85
CA HIS A 303 -0.21 -17.31 3.51
C HIS A 303 -0.72 -17.35 2.07
N LYS A 304 -1.32 -16.25 1.56
CA LYS A 304 -1.74 -16.14 0.16
C LYS A 304 -0.54 -16.22 -0.81
N ILE A 305 0.56 -15.51 -0.51
CA ILE A 305 1.79 -15.53 -1.32
C ILE A 305 2.38 -16.95 -1.33
N ASP A 306 2.55 -17.57 -0.17
CA ASP A 306 3.13 -18.91 -0.02
C ASP A 306 2.31 -19.95 -0.79
N HIS A 307 0.97 -19.87 -0.70
CA HIS A 307 0.07 -20.74 -1.44
C HIS A 307 0.21 -20.53 -2.95
N MET A 308 0.23 -19.28 -3.43
CA MET A 308 0.34 -18.98 -4.86
C MET A 308 1.68 -19.42 -5.45
N ILE A 309 2.77 -19.17 -4.71
CA ILE A 309 4.11 -19.64 -5.08
C ILE A 309 4.12 -21.16 -5.20
N SER A 310 3.61 -21.87 -4.19
CA SER A 310 3.54 -23.34 -4.19
C SER A 310 2.70 -23.89 -5.35
N ASP A 311 1.57 -23.26 -5.68
CA ASP A 311 0.71 -23.65 -6.80
C ASP A 311 1.37 -23.40 -8.16
N MET A 312 2.06 -22.27 -8.34
CA MET A 312 2.83 -22.00 -9.56
C MET A 312 3.95 -23.01 -9.77
N GLU A 313 4.73 -23.30 -8.72
CA GLU A 313 5.79 -24.32 -8.78
C GLU A 313 5.24 -25.68 -9.19
N TYR A 314 4.12 -26.10 -8.59
CA TYR A 314 3.48 -27.35 -8.93
C TYR A 314 3.12 -27.39 -10.42
N LYS A 315 2.47 -26.34 -10.94
CA LYS A 315 2.07 -26.24 -12.35
C LYS A 315 3.25 -26.22 -13.31
N ILE A 316 4.32 -25.48 -12.99
CA ILE A 316 5.54 -25.42 -13.79
C ILE A 316 6.22 -26.79 -13.83
N ASN A 317 6.34 -27.47 -12.68
CA ASN A 317 6.94 -28.79 -12.62
C ASN A 317 6.14 -29.83 -13.41
N GLN A 318 4.80 -29.79 -13.35
CA GLN A 318 3.93 -30.60 -14.20
C GLN A 318 4.22 -30.33 -15.68
N PHE A 319 4.25 -29.07 -16.12
CA PHE A 319 4.56 -28.72 -17.50
C PHE A 319 5.94 -29.23 -17.97
N LEU A 320 6.99 -28.99 -17.18
CA LEU A 320 8.37 -29.38 -17.54
C LEU A 320 8.56 -30.89 -17.59
N SER A 321 7.97 -31.62 -16.65
CA SER A 321 8.06 -33.08 -16.59
C SER A 321 7.40 -33.79 -17.77
N HIS A 322 6.38 -33.18 -18.38
CA HIS A 322 5.69 -33.72 -19.53
C HIS A 322 6.31 -33.26 -20.85
N SER A 323 6.63 -31.96 -20.97
CA SER A 323 7.10 -31.37 -22.24
C SER A 323 8.60 -31.51 -22.47
N TYR A 324 9.40 -31.64 -21.41
CA TYR A 324 10.86 -31.68 -21.50
C TYR A 324 11.50 -32.67 -20.50
N PRO A 325 11.28 -33.98 -20.66
CA PRO A 325 11.76 -34.99 -19.70
C PRO A 325 13.29 -35.01 -19.51
N THR A 326 14.07 -34.47 -20.46
CA THR A 326 15.53 -34.33 -20.42
C THR A 326 16.04 -33.07 -19.70
N LEU A 327 15.19 -32.07 -19.45
CA LEU A 327 15.52 -30.84 -18.69
C LEU A 327 15.53 -31.07 -17.17
N LYS A 328 15.31 -32.31 -16.72
CA LYS A 328 15.01 -32.70 -15.33
C LYS A 328 16.06 -32.38 -14.27
N THR A 329 17.29 -31.94 -14.59
CA THR A 329 18.38 -32.11 -13.59
C THR A 329 19.40 -31.01 -13.37
N SER A 330 19.50 -29.91 -14.14
CA SER A 330 20.59 -28.93 -13.84
C SER A 330 20.21 -27.46 -13.67
N ARG A 331 19.18 -26.93 -14.34
CA ARG A 331 18.77 -25.51 -14.18
C ARG A 331 17.54 -25.32 -13.31
N PHE A 332 16.62 -26.28 -13.30
CA PHE A 332 15.36 -26.21 -12.54
C PHE A 332 15.36 -27.02 -11.24
N THR A 333 16.39 -27.83 -10.98
CA THR A 333 16.66 -28.42 -9.65
C THR A 333 17.02 -27.35 -8.60
N THR A 334 17.45 -26.18 -9.05
CA THR A 334 17.63 -24.96 -8.23
C THR A 334 16.32 -24.24 -7.94
N PHE A 335 15.25 -24.57 -8.66
CA PHE A 335 13.87 -24.12 -8.41
C PHE A 335 13.22 -24.90 -7.24
N LYS A 336 14.02 -25.32 -6.26
CA LYS A 336 13.51 -25.78 -4.96
C LYS A 336 13.23 -24.55 -4.11
N PHE A 337 11.98 -24.08 -4.13
CA PHE A 337 11.44 -23.10 -3.19
C PHE A 337 11.36 -23.59 -1.72
N ARG A 338 12.05 -24.69 -1.38
CA ARG A 338 12.07 -25.24 -0.03
C ARG A 338 13.48 -25.70 0.33
N GLN A 339 14.15 -24.89 1.14
CA GLN A 339 14.45 -25.20 2.55
C GLN A 339 15.50 -24.24 3.09
N THR A 340 15.06 -23.10 3.61
CA THR A 340 15.76 -22.51 4.76
C THR A 340 14.72 -21.75 5.56
N VAL A 341 14.27 -22.38 6.65
CA VAL A 341 13.78 -21.82 7.93
C VAL A 341 13.13 -23.00 8.67
N LEU A 342 13.97 -23.74 9.38
CA LEU A 342 13.79 -24.04 10.80
C LEU A 342 15.11 -23.69 11.48
#